data_AF-A0A953LNV9-F1
#
_entry.id   AF-A0A953LNV9-F1
#
_cell.length_a   1.000
_cell.length_b   1.000
_cell.length_c   1.000
_cell.angle_alpha   90.00
_cell.angle_beta   90.00
_cell.angle_gamma   90.00
#
_symmetry.space_group_name_H-M   'P 1'
#
loop_
_entity.id
_entity.type
_entity.pdbx_description
1 polymer ?
#
loop_
_entity_poly.entity_id
_entity_poly.type
_entity_poly.pdbx_seq_one_letter_code
_entity_poly.pdbx_strand_id
1 'polypeptide(L)'
;MPPDPGMQTFGGLWLDRSSRATLQDQLAQHIKELIQTGVLAPGDGLPSTRELATRFDLSRNTVVNAYDRLMSEGYLESHTRS
;
A
#
# COMPACT_ATOMS: atom_id res chain seq x y z
N MET A 1 -4.77 -15.33 15.49
CA MET A 1 -4.20 -14.03 15.85
C MET A 1 -5.36 -13.05 15.93
N PRO A 2 -5.74 -12.53 17.11
CA PRO A 2 -6.67 -11.41 17.16
C PRO A 2 -6.02 -10.20 16.48
N PRO A 3 -6.76 -9.38 15.71
CA PRO A 3 -6.24 -8.13 15.20
C PRO A 3 -5.99 -7.19 16.39
N ASP A 4 -4.78 -6.67 16.52
CA ASP A 4 -4.42 -5.68 17.52
C ASP A 4 -5.29 -4.41 17.35
N PRO A 5 -5.72 -3.74 18.43
CA PRO A 5 -6.63 -2.58 18.38
C PRO A 5 -6.07 -1.31 17.71
N GLY A 6 -4.98 -1.41 16.94
CA GLY A 6 -4.39 -0.35 16.12
C GLY A 6 -4.18 -0.73 14.64
N MET A 7 -4.58 -1.93 14.22
CA MET A 7 -4.47 -2.38 12.83
C MET A 7 -5.55 -1.73 11.95
N GLN A 8 -5.11 -0.91 11.01
CA GLN A 8 -5.98 -0.35 9.98
C GLN A 8 -6.06 -1.35 8.83
N THR A 9 -7.25 -1.68 8.32
CA THR A 9 -7.42 -2.63 7.20
C THR A 9 -8.22 -2.02 6.05
N PHE A 10 -7.81 -2.23 4.80
CA PHE A 10 -8.52 -1.77 3.61
C PHE A 10 -8.24 -2.69 2.42
N GLY A 11 -9.28 -3.33 1.86
CA GLY A 11 -9.18 -4.07 0.59
C GLY A 11 -8.12 -5.17 0.56
N GLY A 12 -7.80 -5.79 1.71
CA GLY A 12 -6.73 -6.79 1.85
C GLY A 12 -5.36 -6.24 2.26
N LEU A 13 -5.21 -4.91 2.33
CA LEU A 13 -4.05 -4.24 2.91
C LEU A 13 -4.28 -3.95 4.39
N TRP A 14 -3.24 -4.03 5.20
CA TRP A 14 -3.25 -3.84 6.65
C TRP A 14 -2.08 -2.93 7.04
N LEU A 15 -2.23 -1.96 7.94
CA LEU A 15 -1.07 -1.21 8.45
C LEU A 15 -1.08 -1.21 9.96
N ASP A 16 0.08 -1.44 10.54
CA ASP A 16 0.28 -1.44 11.97
C ASP A 16 1.10 -0.22 12.41
N ARG A 17 0.44 0.74 13.05
CA ARG A 17 1.09 1.96 13.53
C ARG A 17 1.97 1.76 14.78
N SER A 18 1.78 0.64 15.48
CA SER A 18 2.55 0.28 16.67
C SER A 18 3.89 -0.36 16.33
N SER A 19 4.03 -0.82 15.09
CA SER A 19 5.24 -1.46 14.58
C SER A 19 6.38 -0.46 14.45
N ARG A 20 7.61 -0.96 14.60
CA ARG A 20 8.83 -0.15 14.41
C ARG A 20 9.03 0.28 12.95
N ALA A 21 8.38 -0.38 12.00
CA ALA A 21 8.47 -0.05 10.58
C ALA A 21 7.62 1.19 10.24
N THR A 22 8.12 2.03 9.35
CA THR A 22 7.36 3.19 8.87
C THR A 22 6.13 2.75 8.07
N LEU A 23 5.06 3.55 8.09
CA LEU A 23 3.82 3.22 7.38
C LEU A 23 4.00 3.11 5.86
N GLN A 24 4.94 3.89 5.29
CA GLN A 24 5.34 3.75 3.88
C GLN A 24 5.95 2.37 3.58
N ASP A 25 6.81 1.85 4.45
CA ASP A 25 7.47 0.57 4.24
C ASP A 25 6.45 -0.56 4.35
N GLN A 26 5.61 -0.52 5.37
CA GLN A 26 4.55 -1.51 5.54
C GLN A 26 3.59 -1.51 4.34
N LEU A 27 3.20 -0.33 3.84
CA LEU A 27 2.33 -0.22 2.67
C LEU A 27 3.01 -0.80 1.43
N ALA A 28 4.27 -0.45 1.19
CA ALA A 28 5.03 -0.98 0.06
C ALA A 28 5.17 -2.51 0.15
N GLN A 29 5.54 -3.03 1.33
CA GLN A 29 5.69 -4.47 1.55
C GLN A 29 4.38 -5.23 1.30
N HIS A 30 3.27 -4.77 1.85
CA HIS A 30 2.01 -5.46 1.62
C HIS A 30 1.52 -5.40 0.19
N ILE A 31 1.71 -4.28 -0.50
CA ILE A 31 1.38 -4.23 -1.93
C ILE A 31 2.24 -5.26 -2.69
N LYS A 32 3.54 -5.38 -2.37
CA LYS A 32 4.40 -6.41 -2.95
C LYS A 32 3.95 -7.81 -2.61
N GLU A 33 3.51 -8.05 -1.38
CA GLU A 33 2.98 -9.35 -0.98
C GLU A 33 1.70 -9.68 -1.76
N LEU A 34 0.78 -8.72 -1.93
CA LEU A 34 -0.42 -8.90 -2.73
C LEU A 34 -0.10 -9.19 -4.21
N ILE A 35 0.91 -8.54 -4.77
CA ILE A 35 1.40 -8.82 -6.13
C ILE A 35 2.04 -10.22 -6.20
N GLN A 36 2.90 -10.56 -5.24
CA GLN A 36 3.60 -11.85 -5.19
C GLN A 36 2.65 -13.04 -4.94
N THR A 37 1.60 -12.82 -4.14
CA THR A 37 0.54 -13.81 -3.87
C THR A 37 -0.47 -13.91 -5.01
N GLY A 38 -0.41 -13.02 -6.00
CA GLY A 38 -1.33 -12.98 -7.14
C GLY A 38 -2.72 -12.45 -6.79
N VAL A 39 -2.88 -11.80 -5.63
CA VAL A 39 -4.11 -11.10 -5.26
C VAL A 39 -4.29 -9.84 -6.11
N LEU A 40 -3.19 -9.14 -6.41
CA LEU A 40 -3.15 -8.04 -7.36
C LEU A 40 -2.48 -8.51 -8.65
N ALA A 41 -3.23 -8.50 -9.74
CA ALA A 41 -2.69 -8.77 -11.07
C ALA A 41 -2.02 -7.51 -11.66
N PRO A 42 -1.00 -7.64 -12.52
CA PRO A 42 -0.47 -6.51 -13.27
C PRO A 42 -1.58 -5.90 -14.14
N GLY A 43 -1.85 -4.61 -13.94
CA GLY A 43 -2.95 -3.89 -14.58
C GLY A 43 -4.26 -3.85 -13.76
N ASP A 44 -4.31 -4.54 -12.63
CA ASP A 44 -5.43 -4.40 -11.69
C ASP A 44 -5.39 -3.01 -11.04
N GLY A 45 -6.58 -2.42 -10.91
CA GLY A 45 -6.72 -1.03 -10.49
C GLY A 45 -6.36 -0.86 -9.03
N LEU A 46 -5.17 -0.37 -8.72
CA LEU A 46 -4.83 0.02 -7.36
C LEU A 46 -5.69 1.20 -6.89
N PRO A 47 -6.08 1.24 -5.61
CA PRO A 47 -6.73 2.40 -5.04
C PRO A 47 -5.84 3.64 -5.20
N SER A 48 -6.48 4.77 -5.41
CA SER A 48 -5.77 6.04 -5.60
C SER A 48 -4.96 6.39 -4.35
N THR A 49 -3.82 7.05 -4.53
CA THR A 49 -2.97 7.50 -3.41
C THR A 49 -3.74 8.34 -2.40
N ARG A 50 -4.74 9.11 -2.87
CA ARG A 50 -5.68 9.88 -2.05
C ARG A 50 -6.57 9.01 -1.18
N GLU A 51 -7.13 7.93 -1.72
CA GLU A 51 -7.99 7.02 -0.95
C GLU A 51 -7.19 6.28 0.12
N LEU A 52 -6.02 5.74 -0.24
CA LEU A 52 -5.14 5.11 0.75
C LEU A 52 -4.70 6.10 1.83
N ALA A 53 -4.32 7.31 1.44
CA ALA A 53 -3.95 8.35 2.39
C ALA A 53 -5.08 8.64 3.38
N THR A 54 -6.31 8.83 2.91
CA THR A 54 -7.45 9.08 3.80
C THR A 54 -7.83 7.85 4.63
N ARG A 55 -7.81 6.65 4.07
CA ARG A 55 -8.18 5.41 4.78
C ARG A 55 -7.18 5.05 5.88
N PHE A 56 -5.90 5.23 5.60
CA PHE A 56 -4.82 4.91 6.52
C PHE A 56 -4.31 6.12 7.31
N ASP A 57 -4.98 7.28 7.21
CA ASP A 57 -4.58 8.58 7.79
C ASP A 57 -3.10 8.92 7.52
N LEU A 58 -2.64 8.62 6.31
CA LEU A 58 -1.29 8.89 5.85
C LEU A 58 -1.23 10.22 5.10
N SER A 59 -0.06 10.83 5.11
CA SER A 59 0.22 11.92 4.19
C SER A 59 0.28 11.41 2.76
N ARG A 60 -0.24 12.18 1.80
CA ARG A 60 -0.15 11.87 0.37
C ARG A 60 1.28 11.56 -0.07
N ASN A 61 2.27 12.31 0.44
CA ASN A 61 3.69 12.06 0.16
C ASN A 61 4.15 10.68 0.62
N THR A 62 3.68 10.18 1.76
CA THR A 62 4.02 8.84 2.27
C THR A 62 3.53 7.74 1.32
N VAL A 63 2.30 7.87 0.83
CA VAL A 63 1.72 6.91 -0.12
C VAL A 63 2.39 7.02 -1.48
N VAL A 64 2.65 8.25 -1.95
CA VAL A 64 3.39 8.49 -3.20
C VAL A 64 4.80 7.89 -3.12
N ASN A 65 5.54 8.10 -2.03
CA ASN A 65 6.86 7.52 -1.85
C ASN A 65 6.83 5.97 -1.82
N ALA A 66 5.81 5.39 -1.19
CA ALA A 66 5.64 3.94 -1.22
C ALA A 66 5.42 3.44 -2.65
N TYR A 67 4.56 4.10 -3.42
CA TYR A 67 4.28 3.75 -4.82
C TYR A 67 5.50 3.96 -5.70
N ASP A 68 6.20 5.08 -5.55
CA ASP A 68 7.41 5.43 -6.30
C ASP A 68 8.51 4.40 -6.08
N ARG A 69 8.69 3.96 -4.82
CA ARG A 69 9.61 2.86 -4.50
C ARG A 69 9.22 1.57 -5.20
N LEU A 70 7.93 1.22 -5.22
CA LEU A 70 7.46 0.03 -5.94
C LEU A 70 7.64 0.14 -7.45
N MET A 71 7.46 1.33 -8.02
CA MET A 71 7.74 1.59 -9.44
C MET A 71 9.24 1.44 -9.74
N SER A 72 10.10 1.99 -8.89
CA SER A 72 11.55 1.87 -9.03
C SER A 72 12.03 0.43 -8.89
N GLU A 73 11.34 -0.38 -8.10
CA GLU A 73 11.60 -1.81 -7.95
C GLU A 73 10.95 -2.67 -9.06
N GLY A 74 10.13 -2.08 -9.94
CA GLY A 74 9.47 -2.77 -11.06
C GLY A 74 8.20 -3.52 -10.71
N TYR A 75 7.61 -3.28 -9.53
CA TYR A 75 6.36 -3.89 -9.09
C TYR A 75 5.12 -3.14 -9.58
N LEU A 76 5.21 -1.82 -9.75
CA LEU A 76 4.11 -0.98 -10.21
C LEU A 76 4.49 -0.22 -11.48
N GLU A 77 3.50 0.01 -12.34
CA GLU A 77 3.61 0.94 -13.46
C GLU A 77 2.60 2.07 -13.27
N SER A 78 3.03 3.31 -13.49
CA SER A 78 2.15 4.47 -13.46
C SER A 78 1.26 4.48 -14.70
N HIS A 79 0.13 3.77 -14.67
CA HIS A 79 -0.86 3.87 -15.73
C HIS A 79 -1.82 5.03 -15.40
N THR A 80 -1.51 6.23 -15.90
CA THR A 80 -2.56 7.24 -16.04
C THR A 80 -3.50 6.74 -17.14
N ARG A 81 -4.74 6.41 -16.77
CA ARG A 81 -5.78 6.16 -17.76
C ARG A 81 -6.10 7.51 -18.40
N SER A 82 -5.55 7.77 -19.59
CA SER A 82 -6.03 8.83 -20.48
C SER A 82 -7.05 8.25 -21.46
#